data_AF-C7DDK2-F1
#
_entry.id   AF-C7DDK2-F1
#
_cell.length_a   1.000
_cell.length_b   1.000
_cell.length_c   1.000
_cell.angle_alpha   90.00
_cell.angle_beta   90.00
_cell.angle_gamma   90.00
#
_symmetry.space_group_name_H-M   'P 1'
#
loop_
_entity.id
_entity.type
_entity.pdbx_description
1 polymer ?
#
loop_
_entity_poly.entity_id
_entity_poly.type
_entity_poly.pdbx_seq_one_letter_code
_entity_poly.pdbx_strand_id
1 'polypeptide(L)'
;MRYHASEKFEIIRTVEGSHLPTKQALDMLGIPRTTFYRWYDLYLEGGFDGLADKSPCPKSVWNRIPDDRRDDLIAFALEHEALSTRELAVKYTDEKRYFGHCQRKLA
;
A
#
# COMPACT_ATOMS: atom_id res chain seq x y z
N MET A 1 -15.14 9.48 -5.02
CA MET A 1 -16.14 8.97 -4.05
C MET A 1 -15.59 7.67 -3.48
N ARG A 2 -15.42 7.55 -2.16
CA ARG A 2 -14.89 6.32 -1.53
C ARG A 2 -16.12 5.54 -1.03
N TYR A 3 -16.35 4.36 -1.60
CA TYR A 3 -17.46 3.49 -1.22
C TYR A 3 -16.98 2.48 -0.17
N HIS A 4 -17.77 2.26 0.86
CA HIS A 4 -17.59 1.17 1.81
C HIS A 4 -17.94 -0.18 1.16
N ALA A 5 -17.46 -1.29 1.74
CA ALA A 5 -17.72 -2.63 1.23
C ALA A 5 -19.22 -2.95 1.14
N SER A 6 -19.99 -2.52 2.15
CA SER A 6 -21.44 -2.65 2.18
C SER A 6 -22.10 -1.95 0.99
N GLU A 7 -21.75 -0.69 0.73
CA GLU A 7 -22.31 0.07 -0.39
C GLU A 7 -22.01 -0.60 -1.73
N LYS A 8 -20.78 -1.06 -1.94
CA LYS A 8 -20.39 -1.79 -3.17
C LYS A 8 -21.20 -3.07 -3.33
N PHE A 9 -21.43 -3.80 -2.23
CA PHE A 9 -22.19 -5.04 -2.25
C PHE A 9 -23.67 -4.80 -2.59
N GLU A 10 -24.30 -3.77 -2.00
CA GLU A 10 -25.68 -3.38 -2.32
C GLU A 10 -25.84 -2.99 -3.79
N ILE A 11 -24.85 -2.28 -4.35
CA ILE A 11 -24.83 -1.94 -5.77
C ILE A 11 -24.78 -3.20 -6.63
N ILE A 12 -23.92 -4.17 -6.28
CA ILE A 12 -23.81 -5.46 -7.01
C ILE A 12 -25.13 -6.23 -6.95
N ARG A 13 -25.75 -6.35 -5.76
CA ARG A 13 -27.04 -7.03 -5.59
C ARG A 13 -28.15 -6.33 -6.38
N THR A 14 -28.18 -5.00 -6.38
CA THR A 14 -29.16 -4.20 -7.12
C THR A 14 -29.03 -4.41 -8.63
N VAL A 15 -27.80 -4.45 -9.15
CA VAL A 15 -27.53 -4.65 -10.57
C VAL A 15 -27.84 -6.10 -11.00
N GLU A 16 -27.51 -7.10 -10.17
CA GLU A 16 -27.84 -8.51 -10.45
C GLU A 16 -29.35 -8.80 -10.40
N GLY A 17 -30.07 -8.19 -9.45
CA GLY A 17 -31.52 -8.34 -9.33
C GLY A 17 -32.32 -7.50 -10.32
N SER A 18 -31.66 -6.58 -11.03
CA SER A 18 -32.31 -5.75 -12.03
C SER A 18 -32.59 -6.54 -13.30
N HIS A 19 -33.78 -6.31 -13.85
CA HIS A 19 -34.22 -6.78 -15.15
C HIS A 19 -33.81 -5.82 -16.28
N LEU A 20 -33.18 -4.69 -15.92
CA LEU A 20 -32.60 -3.74 -16.87
C LEU A 20 -31.22 -4.22 -17.34
N PRO A 21 -30.81 -3.84 -18.57
CA PRO A 21 -29.43 -4.03 -18.98
C PRO A 21 -28.46 -3.36 -18.00
N THR A 22 -27.38 -4.04 -17.63
CA THR A 22 -26.36 -3.57 -16.67
C THR A 22 -25.90 -2.13 -16.94
N LYS A 23 -25.73 -1.76 -18.23
CA LYS A 23 -25.35 -0.41 -18.62
C LYS A 23 -26.38 0.63 -18.12
N GLN A 24 -27.67 0.40 -18.35
CA GLN A 24 -28.72 1.32 -17.95
C GLN A 24 -28.83 1.42 -16.43
N ALA A 25 -28.72 0.30 -15.72
CA ALA A 25 -28.74 0.29 -14.26
C ALA A 25 -27.57 1.10 -13.66
N LEU A 26 -26.37 0.95 -14.22
CA LEU A 26 -25.19 1.71 -13.78
C LEU A 26 -25.26 3.20 -14.13
N ASP A 27 -25.80 3.53 -15.31
CA ASP A 27 -26.03 4.92 -15.72
C ASP A 27 -27.03 5.61 -14.77
N MET A 28 -28.08 4.92 -14.32
CA MET A 28 -29.03 5.42 -13.31
C MET A 28 -28.40 5.62 -11.93
N LEU A 29 -27.49 4.73 -11.54
CA LEU A 29 -26.75 4.83 -10.27
C LEU A 29 -25.59 5.84 -10.34
N GLY A 30 -25.26 6.37 -11.53
CA GLY A 30 -24.14 7.28 -11.74
C GLY A 30 -22.77 6.64 -11.56
N ILE A 31 -22.67 5.30 -11.72
CA ILE A 31 -21.45 4.54 -11.48
C ILE A 31 -20.75 4.22 -12.80
N PRO A 32 -19.47 4.58 -12.97
CA PRO A 32 -18.72 4.19 -14.16
C PRO A 32 -18.61 2.67 -14.28
N ARG A 33 -18.83 2.14 -15.49
CA ARG A 33 -18.74 0.69 -15.79
C ARG A 33 -17.41 0.07 -15.37
N THR A 34 -16.30 0.80 -15.56
CA THR A 34 -14.96 0.34 -15.18
C THR A 34 -14.83 0.12 -13.68
N THR A 35 -15.46 0.98 -12.87
CA THR A 35 -15.50 0.84 -11.42
C THR A 35 -16.35 -0.34 -10.99
N PHE A 36 -17.53 -0.51 -11.60
CA PHE A 36 -18.42 -1.63 -11.30
C PHE A 36 -17.76 -2.99 -11.60
N TYR A 37 -17.24 -3.19 -12.81
CA TYR A 37 -16.61 -4.47 -13.17
C TYR A 37 -15.40 -4.78 -12.29
N ARG A 38 -14.59 -3.78 -11.93
CA ARG A 38 -13.49 -3.98 -10.99
C ARG A 38 -13.97 -4.47 -9.62
N TRP A 39 -15.08 -3.96 -9.10
CA TRP A 39 -15.66 -4.46 -7.85
C TRP A 39 -16.27 -5.85 -8.03
N TYR A 40 -16.90 -6.11 -9.17
CA TYR A 40 -17.47 -7.41 -9.49
C TYR A 40 -16.39 -8.50 -9.56
N ASP A 41 -15.25 -8.21 -10.20
CA ASP A 41 -14.10 -9.12 -10.24
C ASP A 41 -13.56 -9.42 -8.83
N LEU A 42 -13.40 -8.38 -8.00
CA LEU A 42 -12.99 -8.54 -6.60
C LEU A 42 -14.00 -9.34 -5.76
N TYR A 43 -15.29 -9.19 -6.06
CA TYR A 43 -16.36 -9.96 -5.42
C TYR A 43 -16.33 -11.43 -5.84
N LEU A 44 -16.03 -11.73 -7.12
CA LEU A 44 -15.87 -13.11 -7.59
C LEU A 44 -14.63 -13.79 -6.99
N GLU A 45 -13.53 -13.05 -6.82
CA GLU A 45 -12.28 -13.60 -6.26
C GLU A 45 -12.33 -13.76 -4.73
N GLY A 46 -12.91 -12.79 -4.02
CA GLY A 46 -12.80 -12.67 -2.56
C GLY A 46 -14.12 -12.46 -1.82
N GLY A 47 -15.25 -12.60 -2.51
CA GLY A 47 -16.57 -12.38 -1.90
C GLY A 47 -16.72 -10.96 -1.34
N PHE A 48 -17.45 -10.85 -0.22
CA PHE A 48 -17.64 -9.58 0.46
C PHE A 48 -16.32 -8.97 0.98
N ASP A 49 -15.41 -9.81 1.49
CA ASP A 49 -14.12 -9.36 2.01
C ASP A 49 -13.22 -8.76 0.91
N GLY A 50 -13.35 -9.26 -0.33
CA GLY A 50 -12.67 -8.70 -1.50
C GLY A 50 -13.07 -7.25 -1.83
N LEU A 51 -14.27 -6.83 -1.43
CA LEU A 51 -14.78 -5.47 -1.60
C LEU A 51 -14.30 -4.49 -0.53
N ALA A 52 -13.73 -5.00 0.57
CA ALA A 52 -13.15 -4.19 1.63
C ALA A 52 -12.04 -3.29 1.09
N ASP A 53 -11.92 -2.10 1.67
CA ASP A 53 -10.83 -1.21 1.32
C ASP A 53 -9.52 -1.79 1.83
N LYS A 54 -8.55 -1.95 0.93
CA LYS A 54 -7.23 -2.47 1.30
C LYS A 54 -6.40 -1.29 1.79
N SER A 55 -5.81 -1.43 2.97
CA SER A 55 -4.83 -0.47 3.46
C SER A 55 -3.75 -0.29 2.40
N PRO A 56 -3.34 0.95 2.09
CA PRO A 56 -2.24 1.17 1.16
C PRO A 56 -1.00 0.48 1.73
N CYS A 57 -0.51 -0.54 1.02
CA CYS A 57 0.77 -1.19 1.31
C CYS A 57 1.79 -0.69 0.28
N PRO A 58 2.34 0.54 0.44
CA PRO A 58 3.34 1.04 -0.47
C PRO A 58 4.59 0.15 -0.38
N LYS A 59 5.02 -0.38 -1.52
CA LYS A 59 6.22 -1.24 -1.61
C LYS A 59 7.51 -0.50 -1.19
N SER A 60 7.54 0.82 -1.33
CA SER A 60 8.65 1.66 -0.93
C SER A 60 8.10 2.94 -0.31
N VAL A 61 8.56 3.26 0.90
CA VAL A 61 8.35 4.55 1.54
C VAL A 61 9.70 5.26 1.48
N TRP A 62 9.71 6.46 0.90
CA TRP A 62 10.93 7.21 0.53
C TRP A 62 11.99 7.29 1.66
N ASN A 63 11.58 7.35 2.92
CA ASN A 63 12.46 7.46 4.09
C ASN A 63 12.51 6.18 4.95
N ARG A 64 11.99 5.05 4.48
CA ARG A 64 12.05 3.79 5.24
C ARG A 64 13.38 3.11 5.01
N ILE A 65 14.15 2.98 6.10
CA ILE A 65 15.34 2.13 6.13
C ILE A 65 14.88 0.68 5.96
N PRO A 66 15.45 -0.09 5.00
CA PRO A 66 15.19 -1.52 4.86
C PRO A 66 15.39 -2.27 6.18
N ASP A 67 14.58 -3.29 6.44
CA ASP A 67 14.56 -3.95 7.75
C ASP A 67 15.91 -4.64 8.05
N ASP A 68 16.58 -5.21 7.03
CA ASP A 68 17.95 -5.74 7.11
C ASP A 68 18.96 -4.68 7.58
N ARG A 69 18.85 -3.46 7.04
CA ARG A 69 19.74 -2.34 7.42
C ARG A 69 19.46 -1.78 8.79
N ARG A 70 18.21 -1.91 9.26
CA ARG A 70 17.85 -1.55 10.63
C ARG A 70 18.47 -2.53 11.61
N ASP A 71 18.37 -3.83 11.33
CA ASP A 71 18.91 -4.87 12.18
C ASP A 71 20.45 -4.77 12.28
N ASP A 72 21.12 -4.51 11.14
CA ASP A 72 22.56 -4.21 11.10
C ASP A 72 22.93 -3.02 12.00
N LEU A 73 22.15 -1.93 11.95
CA LEU A 73 22.39 -0.73 12.75
C LEU A 73 22.17 -0.98 14.24
N ILE A 74 21.16 -1.78 14.60
CA ILE A 74 20.89 -2.16 16.00
C ILE A 74 22.04 -3.00 16.54
N ALA A 75 22.50 -4.02 15.79
CA ALA A 75 23.64 -4.84 16.19
C ALA A 75 24.89 -3.98 16.41
N PHE A 76 25.16 -3.04 15.50
CA PHE A 76 26.29 -2.13 15.61
C PHE A 76 26.20 -1.17 16.82
N ALA A 77 24.98 -0.73 17.16
CA ALA A 77 24.75 0.07 18.36
C ALA A 77 25.06 -0.70 19.65
N LEU A 78 24.69 -1.98 19.70
CA LEU A 78 24.98 -2.87 20.82
C LEU A 78 26.47 -3.20 20.95
N GLU A 79 27.21 -3.24 19.84
CA GLU A 79 28.68 -3.40 19.86
C GLU A 79 29.40 -2.12 20.33
N HIS A 80 28.76 -0.96 20.24
CA HIS A 80 29.36 0.35 20.51
C HIS A 80 28.50 1.23 21.43
N GLU A 81 28.07 0.66 22.56
CA GLU A 81 27.20 1.34 23.54
C GLU A 81 27.78 2.63 24.13
N ALA A 82 29.12 2.77 24.15
CA ALA A 82 29.80 3.96 24.65
C ALA A 82 29.73 5.17 23.72
N LEU A 83 29.33 4.99 22.45
CA LEU A 83 29.25 6.08 21.47
C LEU A 83 27.93 6.83 21.61
N SER A 84 27.99 8.16 21.47
CA SER A 84 26.78 8.94 21.29
C SER A 84 26.11 8.61 19.95
N THR A 85 24.80 8.88 19.83
CA THR A 85 24.05 8.62 18.58
C THR A 85 24.71 9.26 17.35
N ARG A 86 25.35 10.41 17.52
CA ARG A 86 26.03 11.12 16.43
C ARG A 86 27.34 10.43 16.02
N GLU A 87 28.12 10.00 17.00
CA GLU A 87 29.37 9.26 16.74
C GLU A 87 29.09 7.89 16.15
N LEU A 88 28.05 7.21 16.63
CA LEU A 88 27.59 5.94 16.09
C LEU A 88 27.18 6.09 14.62
N ALA A 89 26.43 7.14 14.26
CA ALA A 89 26.02 7.39 12.88
C ALA A 89 27.22 7.63 11.96
N VAL A 90 28.21 8.42 12.39
CA VAL A 90 29.44 8.64 11.62
C VAL A 90 30.20 7.32 11.46
N LYS A 91 30.46 6.61 12.56
CA LYS A 91 31.19 5.35 12.53
C LYS A 91 30.49 4.27 11.67
N TYR A 92 29.17 4.16 11.79
CA TYR A 92 28.36 3.25 10.99
C TYR A 92 28.42 3.59 9.49
N THR A 93 28.31 4.88 9.14
CA THR A 93 28.38 5.30 7.72
C THR A 93 29.78 5.13 7.13
N ASP A 94 30.84 5.35 7.92
CA ASP A 94 32.22 5.13 7.48
C ASP A 94 32.53 3.64 7.26
N GLU A 95 32.09 2.76 8.19
CA GLU A 95 32.39 1.32 8.14
C GLU A 95 31.47 0.57 7.17
N LYS A 96 30.16 0.77 7.26
CA LYS A 96 29.16 0.04 6.45
C LYS A 96 28.90 0.70 5.10
N ARG A 97 29.40 1.93 4.88
CA ARG A 97 29.25 2.72 3.64
C ARG A 97 27.79 2.83 3.18
N TYR A 98 26.87 2.84 4.14
CA TYR A 98 25.46 3.02 3.85
C TYR A 98 25.15 4.51 3.73
N PHE A 99 25.11 4.99 2.50
CA PHE A 99 24.57 6.30 2.16
C PHE A 99 23.17 6.02 1.65
N GLY A 100 22.14 6.37 2.44
CA GLY A 100 20.74 6.11 2.10
C GLY A 100 20.43 6.45 0.64
N HIS A 101 19.44 5.78 0.05
CA HIS A 101 19.16 5.67 -1.39
C HIS A 101 18.78 7.01 -2.07
N CYS A 102 19.62 8.03 -1.94
CA CYS A 102 19.61 9.26 -2.68
C CYS A 102 20.69 9.05 -3.75
N GLN A 103 20.27 8.54 -4.91
CA GLN A 103 21.18 8.48 -6.05
C GLN A 103 21.62 9.92 -6.37
N ARG A 104 22.78 10.31 -5.85
CA ARG A 104 23.64 11.25 -6.54
C ARG A 104 24.07 10.52 -7.81
N LYS A 105 23.31 10.74 -8.89
CA LYS A 105 23.87 10.72 -10.25
C LYS A 105 25.03 11.70 -10.23
N LEU A 106 26.22 11.20 -9.93
CA LEU A 106 27.45 11.86 -10.33
C LEU A 106 27.65 11.46 -11.79
N ALA A 107 27.62 12.50 -12.64
CA ALA A 107 27.95 12.45 -14.05
C ALA A 107 29.41 12.03 -14.26
#